data_AF-N6TU99-F1
#
_entry.id   AF-N6TU99-F1
#
_cell.length_a   1.000
_cell.length_b   1.000
_cell.length_c   1.000
_cell.angle_alpha   90.00
_cell.angle_beta   90.00
_cell.angle_gamma   90.00
#
_symmetry.space_group_name_H-M   'P 1'
#
loop_
_entity.id
_entity.type
_entity.pdbx_description
1 polymer ?
#
loop_
_entity_poly.entity_id
_entity_poly.type
_entity_poly.pdbx_seq_one_letter_code
_entity_poly.pdbx_strand_id
1 'polypeptide(L)'
;LEDKQKNGVKWSFLEHKGPVFAAPYESLPKNVIFFYNGQTMKLSEVAEQIAGLYAKMLDHDYTKKKIFNKNFFEDWRACNQKDEDQADTVGCCSLRCEHIELHEEKDGKYYVVVFDFLGKDSIRYYNEVPVEKRVFKNLRLFMENKKKGDDLFDKLNTQILNKYLNDLMKGLTAKVFRTYNASWTLQRQLDDLTNEDDSIAEKILSYNRANRAVAVLCNLQKAVPKGHQRSMDKLKEKIDSKRDQIEDAKRQVKDARRKAKHGSIKKKMVYDNKKKMLERLKDQLAKLEIKKTDREDNKTIDFESSKLNYIDPRITVAWCKKHSVPIEKIYNKTQLERFRWAIDMDGPDY
;
A
#
# COMPACT_ATOMS: atom_id res chain seq x y z
N LEU A 1 23.36 15.80 -18.88
CA LEU A 1 24.17 14.65 -18.41
C LEU A 1 25.14 15.20 -17.37
N GLU A 2 24.84 15.07 -16.08
CA GLU A 2 25.84 15.38 -15.05
C GLU A 2 27.03 14.43 -15.24
N ASP A 3 28.24 14.99 -15.27
CA ASP A 3 29.47 14.20 -15.28
C ASP A 3 29.44 13.23 -14.11
N LYS A 4 29.49 11.92 -14.41
CA LYS A 4 29.56 10.88 -13.38
C LYS A 4 30.75 11.18 -12.48
N GLN A 5 30.48 11.63 -11.25
CA GLN A 5 31.52 11.89 -10.26
C GLN A 5 32.44 10.65 -10.14
N LYS A 6 33.75 10.90 -10.13
CA LYS A 6 34.78 9.85 -10.03
C LYS A 6 34.56 8.97 -8.81
N ASN A 7 34.85 7.67 -8.98
CA ASN A 7 34.76 6.58 -8.01
C ASN A 7 34.80 7.02 -6.52
N GLY A 8 33.65 6.94 -5.85
CA GLY A 8 33.56 6.99 -4.38
C GLY A 8 33.39 8.38 -3.76
N VAL A 9 33.87 9.46 -4.40
CA VAL A 9 33.65 10.84 -3.93
C VAL A 9 32.16 11.20 -4.12
N LYS A 10 31.53 11.74 -3.08
CA LYS A 10 30.08 12.11 -3.09
C LYS A 10 29.83 13.60 -3.22
N TRP A 11 30.78 14.43 -2.79
CA TRP A 11 30.72 15.89 -2.80
C TRP A 11 32.14 16.46 -2.67
N SER A 12 32.35 17.68 -3.17
CA SER A 12 33.58 18.46 -3.00
C SER A 12 33.46 19.52 -1.90
N PHE A 13 32.24 19.95 -1.60
CA PHE A 13 31.92 20.90 -0.55
C PHE A 13 30.58 20.53 0.10
N LEU A 14 30.50 20.61 1.42
CA LEU A 14 29.29 20.39 2.20
C LEU A 14 29.31 21.28 3.45
N GLU A 15 28.31 22.15 3.57
CA GLU A 15 28.11 22.99 4.75
C GLU A 15 26.65 22.84 5.20
N HIS A 16 26.43 22.63 6.50
CA HIS A 16 25.11 22.56 7.11
C HIS A 16 25.15 23.11 8.54
N LYS A 17 24.02 23.60 9.06
CA LYS A 17 23.92 24.21 10.40
C LYS A 17 23.86 23.21 11.57
N GLY A 18 24.35 21.99 11.35
CA GLY A 18 24.17 20.90 12.31
C GLY A 18 22.72 20.41 12.44
N PRO A 19 22.45 19.48 13.37
CA PRO A 19 21.11 19.03 13.69
C PRO A 19 20.35 20.05 14.54
N VAL A 20 19.02 19.98 14.50
CA VAL A 20 18.17 20.66 15.49
C VAL A 20 17.89 19.65 16.61
N PHE A 21 18.35 19.94 17.83
CA PHE A 21 18.06 19.10 19.00
C PHE A 21 16.59 19.26 19.43
N ALA A 22 16.02 18.20 19.98
CA ALA A 22 14.70 18.28 20.60
C ALA A 22 14.73 19.31 21.74
N ALA A 23 13.60 19.99 21.94
CA ALA A 23 13.46 20.89 23.09
C ALA A 23 13.73 20.12 24.40
N PRO A 24 14.33 20.77 25.40
CA PRO A 24 14.51 20.16 26.72
C PRO A 24 13.14 19.76 27.29
N TYR A 25 13.14 18.74 28.15
CA TYR A 25 11.93 18.33 28.83
C TYR A 25 11.42 19.45 29.76
N GLU A 26 10.10 19.66 29.78
CA GLU A 26 9.45 20.57 30.71
C GLU A 26 8.70 19.77 31.77
N SER A 27 9.04 19.96 33.05
CA SER A 27 8.41 19.23 34.15
C SER A 27 6.91 19.51 34.25
N LEU A 28 6.16 18.52 34.71
CA LEU A 28 4.71 18.62 34.81
C LEU A 28 4.26 19.72 35.80
N PRO A 29 3.13 20.40 35.53
CA PRO A 29 2.53 21.33 36.47
C PRO A 29 2.22 20.66 37.82
N LYS A 30 2.33 21.41 38.93
CA LYS A 30 2.17 20.89 40.31
C LYS A 30 0.81 20.21 40.58
N ASN A 31 -0.22 20.54 39.80
CA ASN A 31 -1.55 19.95 39.91
C ASN A 31 -1.70 18.60 39.18
N VAL A 32 -0.66 18.16 38.46
CA VAL A 32 -0.61 16.84 37.81
C VAL A 32 0.20 15.91 38.71
N ILE A 33 -0.45 14.89 39.26
CA ILE A 33 0.10 14.06 40.33
C ILE A 33 0.22 12.60 39.85
N PHE A 34 1.38 12.00 40.07
CA PHE A 34 1.60 10.57 39.85
C PHE A 34 1.24 9.77 41.11
N PHE A 35 0.53 8.65 40.93
CA PHE A 35 0.13 7.76 42.00
C PHE A 35 0.75 6.37 41.82
N TYR A 36 1.28 5.81 42.90
CA TYR A 36 1.75 4.42 42.97
C TYR A 36 1.13 3.73 44.20
N ASN A 37 0.48 2.59 44.01
CA ASN A 37 -0.30 1.89 45.04
C ASN A 37 -1.30 2.80 45.79
N GLY A 38 -1.94 3.71 45.05
CA GLY A 38 -2.93 4.66 45.60
C GLY A 38 -2.34 5.83 46.40
N GLN A 39 -1.01 5.91 46.54
CA GLN A 39 -0.33 7.01 47.23
C GLN A 39 0.34 7.96 46.23
N THR A 40 0.38 9.25 46.56
CA THR A 40 1.07 10.27 45.77
C THR A 40 2.58 10.07 45.82
N MET A 41 3.24 10.10 44.67
CA MET A 41 4.70 9.94 44.56
C MET A 41 5.26 10.98 43.59
N LYS A 42 6.31 11.70 44.01
CA LYS A 42 7.04 12.62 43.14
C LYS A 42 8.15 11.87 42.43
N LEU A 43 8.12 11.88 41.09
CA LEU A 43 9.16 11.27 40.26
C LEU A 43 10.36 12.23 40.10
N SER A 44 11.54 11.68 39.81
CA SER A 44 12.67 12.47 39.30
C SER A 44 12.36 12.95 37.88
N GLU A 45 13.03 14.00 37.40
CA GLU A 45 12.77 14.57 36.07
C GLU A 45 12.90 13.53 34.94
N VAL A 46 13.94 12.69 34.99
CA VAL A 46 14.16 11.60 34.01
C VAL A 46 13.05 10.55 34.09
N ALA A 47 12.67 10.14 35.31
CA ALA A 47 11.62 9.14 35.50
C ALA A 47 10.24 9.71 35.10
N GLU A 48 10.01 11.00 35.34
CA GLU A 48 8.80 11.73 34.94
C GLU A 48 8.71 11.85 33.42
N GLN A 49 9.81 12.18 32.74
CA GLN A 49 9.86 12.26 31.28
C GLN A 49 9.50 10.92 30.64
N ILE A 50 10.11 9.82 31.10
CA ILE A 50 9.84 8.47 30.58
C ILE A 50 8.40 8.03 30.90
N ALA A 51 7.93 8.26 32.13
CA ALA A 51 6.53 8.00 32.50
C ALA A 51 5.55 8.80 31.64
N GLY A 52 5.89 10.05 31.30
CA GLY A 52 5.13 10.91 30.41
C GLY A 52 5.00 10.36 28.99
N LEU A 53 6.02 9.65 28.47
CA LEU A 53 5.93 8.96 27.18
C LEU A 53 4.86 7.87 27.19
N TYR A 54 4.83 7.06 28.26
CA TYR A 54 3.81 6.02 28.43
C TYR A 54 2.42 6.61 28.66
N ALA A 55 2.31 7.67 29.48
CA ALA A 55 1.05 8.37 29.76
C ALA A 55 0.39 8.91 28.47
N LYS A 56 1.19 9.46 27.54
CA LYS A 56 0.71 9.93 26.22
C LYS A 56 0.18 8.80 25.33
N MET A 57 0.50 7.54 25.64
CA MET A 57 0.13 6.37 24.87
C MET A 57 -0.95 5.51 25.52
N LEU A 58 -1.54 5.94 26.65
CA LEU A 58 -2.53 5.13 27.40
C LEU A 58 -3.70 4.64 26.53
N ASP A 59 -4.14 5.46 25.57
CA ASP A 59 -5.24 5.13 24.65
C ASP A 59 -4.81 4.28 23.43
N HIS A 60 -3.51 4.00 23.27
CA HIS A 60 -2.98 3.22 22.16
C HIS A 60 -2.95 1.72 22.47
N ASP A 61 -3.24 0.86 21.49
CA ASP A 61 -3.22 -0.60 21.66
C ASP A 61 -1.87 -1.20 22.08
N TYR A 62 -0.79 -0.42 22.10
CA TYR A 62 0.51 -0.88 22.57
C TYR A 62 0.51 -1.10 24.08
N THR A 63 -0.14 -0.24 24.86
CA THR A 63 -0.20 -0.34 26.34
C THR A 63 -1.03 -1.53 26.83
N LYS A 64 -1.73 -2.21 25.93
CA LYS A 64 -2.43 -3.49 26.20
C LYS A 64 -1.53 -4.71 25.99
N LYS A 65 -0.38 -4.56 25.31
CA LYS A 65 0.50 -5.68 24.97
C LYS A 65 1.48 -5.96 26.12
N LYS A 66 1.52 -7.21 26.58
CA LYS A 66 2.43 -7.65 27.66
C LYS A 66 3.89 -7.33 27.39
N ILE A 67 4.37 -7.55 26.16
CA ILE A 67 5.76 -7.28 25.76
C ILE A 67 6.07 -5.78 25.86
N PHE A 68 5.17 -4.92 25.37
CA PHE A 68 5.36 -3.47 25.43
C PHE A 68 5.46 -2.99 26.89
N ASN A 69 4.57 -3.47 27.76
CA ASN A 69 4.57 -3.09 29.17
C ASN A 69 5.79 -3.64 29.92
N LYS A 70 6.22 -4.86 29.59
CA LYS A 70 7.44 -5.46 30.14
C LYS A 70 8.66 -4.62 29.75
N ASN A 71 8.88 -4.38 28.46
CA ASN A 71 10.02 -3.62 27.96
C ASN A 71 10.01 -2.19 28.52
N PHE A 72 8.86 -1.51 28.50
CA PHE A 72 8.74 -0.18 29.08
C PHE A 72 9.11 -0.16 30.57
N PHE A 73 8.61 -1.11 31.36
CA PHE A 73 8.85 -1.13 32.80
C PHE A 73 10.27 -1.65 33.15
N GLU A 74 10.89 -2.41 32.26
CA GLU A 74 12.32 -2.73 32.33
C GLU A 74 13.15 -1.49 32.04
N ASP A 75 12.91 -0.76 30.95
CA ASP A 75 13.63 0.47 30.60
C ASP A 75 13.42 1.59 31.63
N TRP A 76 12.18 1.77 32.10
CA TRP A 76 11.84 2.77 33.11
C TRP A 76 12.50 2.48 34.47
N ARG A 77 12.78 1.19 34.76
CA ARG A 77 13.56 0.78 35.93
C ARG A 77 15.07 0.79 35.68
N ALA A 78 15.51 0.48 34.46
CA ALA A 78 16.90 0.22 34.12
C ALA A 78 17.68 1.49 33.77
N CYS A 79 17.04 2.52 33.20
CA CYS A 79 17.61 3.83 32.84
C CYS A 79 19.01 3.84 32.18
N ASN A 80 19.62 2.72 31.78
CA ASN A 80 20.95 2.67 31.17
C ASN A 80 21.40 1.33 30.55
N GLN A 81 20.52 0.47 30.06
CA GLN A 81 20.95 -0.65 29.20
C GLN A 81 20.02 -0.80 28.00
N LYS A 82 20.64 -0.82 26.82
CA LYS A 82 19.99 -1.13 25.54
C LYS A 82 20.11 -2.62 25.33
N ASP A 83 19.03 -3.25 24.89
CA ASP A 83 19.12 -4.53 24.18
C ASP A 83 18.34 -4.50 22.87
N GLU A 84 18.90 -5.22 21.91
CA GLU A 84 18.53 -5.31 20.50
C GLU A 84 17.67 -6.54 20.26
N ASP A 85 16.33 -6.39 20.23
CA ASP A 85 15.46 -7.43 19.68
C ASP A 85 14.64 -6.86 18.52
N GLN A 86 14.97 -7.29 17.29
CA GLN A 86 14.19 -7.00 16.10
C GLN A 86 13.01 -7.98 15.99
N ALA A 87 11.88 -7.51 15.44
CA ALA A 87 10.75 -8.38 15.16
C ALA A 87 11.15 -9.51 14.19
N ASP A 88 10.75 -10.76 14.49
CA ASP A 88 10.99 -11.94 13.64
C ASP A 88 10.25 -11.76 12.31
N THR A 89 11.00 -11.29 11.32
CA THR A 89 10.54 -11.06 9.96
C THR A 89 11.53 -11.71 9.01
N VAL A 90 11.01 -12.30 7.95
CA VAL A 90 11.83 -13.07 7.00
C VAL A 90 11.68 -12.55 5.57
N GLY A 91 12.72 -12.81 4.77
CA GLY A 91 12.73 -12.59 3.33
C GLY A 91 13.12 -13.88 2.62
N CYS A 92 13.23 -13.83 1.29
CA CYS A 92 13.46 -15.01 0.45
C CYS A 92 14.62 -15.91 0.94
N CYS A 93 15.80 -15.35 1.23
CA CYS A 93 16.95 -16.14 1.69
C CYS A 93 16.87 -16.59 3.16
N SER A 94 15.95 -16.05 3.97
CA SER A 94 15.77 -16.39 5.38
C SER A 94 14.43 -17.08 5.65
N LEU A 95 13.80 -17.62 4.61
CA LEU A 95 12.62 -18.47 4.78
C LEU A 95 13.01 -19.74 5.56
N ARG A 96 12.07 -20.21 6.39
CA ARG A 96 12.16 -21.44 7.18
C ARG A 96 11.14 -22.43 6.66
N CYS A 97 11.29 -23.71 7.01
CA CYS A 97 10.38 -24.75 6.55
C CYS A 97 8.91 -24.51 6.96
N GLU A 98 8.65 -23.83 8.08
CA GLU A 98 7.30 -23.47 8.53
C GLU A 98 6.58 -22.42 7.67
N HIS A 99 7.31 -21.67 6.84
CA HIS A 99 6.75 -20.58 6.04
C HIS A 99 6.14 -21.03 4.71
N ILE A 100 6.29 -22.32 4.37
CA ILE A 100 5.75 -22.88 3.13
C ILE A 100 5.03 -24.21 3.35
N GLU A 101 3.97 -24.44 2.56
CA GLU A 101 3.31 -25.74 2.44
C GLU A 101 3.29 -26.17 0.98
N LEU A 102 3.52 -27.46 0.73
CA LEU A 102 3.63 -28.05 -0.61
C LEU A 102 2.41 -28.94 -0.88
N HIS A 103 1.64 -28.60 -1.92
CA HIS A 103 0.49 -29.40 -2.38
C HIS A 103 0.73 -29.89 -3.82
N GLU A 104 0.68 -31.21 -4.03
CA GLU A 104 0.81 -31.76 -5.39
C GLU A 104 -0.38 -31.37 -6.28
N GLU A 105 -1.57 -31.28 -5.70
CA GLU A 105 -2.79 -30.76 -6.33
C GLU A 105 -3.59 -29.94 -5.32
N LYS A 106 -4.02 -28.73 -5.71
CA LYS A 106 -4.89 -27.85 -4.92
C LYS A 106 -5.71 -26.96 -5.85
N ASP A 107 -7.02 -26.87 -5.62
CA ASP A 107 -7.96 -26.07 -6.41
C ASP A 107 -7.86 -26.27 -7.93
N GLY A 108 -7.66 -27.53 -8.36
CA GLY A 108 -7.50 -27.90 -9.77
C GLY A 108 -6.17 -27.47 -10.40
N LYS A 109 -5.19 -27.04 -9.59
CA LYS A 109 -3.84 -26.68 -10.03
C LYS A 109 -2.82 -27.67 -9.48
N TYR A 110 -1.82 -27.98 -10.28
CA TYR A 110 -0.73 -28.88 -9.91
C TYR A 110 0.47 -28.12 -9.34
N TYR A 111 1.19 -28.75 -8.41
CA TYR A 111 2.44 -28.26 -7.82
C TYR A 111 2.29 -26.86 -7.19
N VAL A 112 1.35 -26.73 -6.25
CA VAL A 112 1.05 -25.47 -5.57
C VAL A 112 1.91 -25.33 -4.32
N VAL A 113 2.58 -24.19 -4.20
CA VAL A 113 3.30 -23.77 -2.99
C VAL A 113 2.48 -22.68 -2.30
N VAL A 114 2.08 -22.94 -1.06
CA VAL A 114 1.44 -21.94 -0.20
C VAL A 114 2.53 -21.28 0.62
N PHE A 115 2.64 -19.96 0.52
CA PHE A 115 3.53 -19.14 1.34
C PHE A 115 2.72 -18.45 2.42
N ASP A 116 3.21 -18.48 3.66
CA ASP A 116 2.61 -17.75 4.78
C ASP A 116 3.68 -17.33 5.79
N PHE A 117 4.07 -16.05 5.77
CA PHE A 117 5.09 -15.53 6.68
C PHE A 117 4.96 -14.03 6.90
N LEU A 118 5.65 -13.50 7.91
CA LEU A 118 5.76 -12.06 8.16
C LEU A 118 7.01 -11.50 7.48
N GLY A 119 6.80 -10.61 6.50
CA GLY A 119 7.86 -9.90 5.82
C GLY A 119 8.24 -8.60 6.51
N LYS A 120 8.86 -7.69 5.75
CA LYS A 120 9.23 -6.35 6.22
C LYS A 120 8.04 -5.64 6.90
N ASP A 121 8.33 -4.94 7.99
CA ASP A 121 7.35 -4.20 8.79
C ASP A 121 6.24 -5.12 9.39
N SER A 122 6.56 -6.41 9.54
CA SER A 122 5.65 -7.47 10.00
C SER A 122 4.36 -7.60 9.18
N ILE A 123 4.45 -7.25 7.88
CA ILE A 123 3.34 -7.42 6.94
C ILE A 123 3.29 -8.88 6.49
N ARG A 124 2.13 -9.52 6.69
CA ARG A 124 1.91 -10.90 6.24
C ARG A 124 1.99 -11.00 4.72
N TYR A 125 2.79 -11.93 4.24
CA TYR A 125 2.78 -12.39 2.85
C TYR A 125 2.06 -13.73 2.84
N TYR A 126 0.88 -13.76 2.22
CA TYR A 126 0.13 -14.99 1.97
C TYR A 126 -0.09 -15.11 0.46
N ASN A 127 0.32 -16.23 -0.12
CA ASN A 127 0.11 -16.47 -1.54
C ASN A 127 0.10 -17.96 -1.87
N GLU A 128 -0.72 -18.34 -2.84
CA GLU A 128 -0.79 -19.71 -3.35
C GLU A 128 -0.35 -19.72 -4.81
N VAL A 129 0.84 -20.27 -5.06
CA VAL A 129 1.50 -20.14 -6.35
C VAL A 129 1.75 -21.52 -6.94
N PRO A 130 1.13 -21.84 -8.10
CA PRO A 130 1.55 -22.97 -8.91
C PRO A 130 2.96 -22.72 -9.42
N VAL A 131 3.86 -23.66 -9.17
CA VAL A 131 5.26 -23.56 -9.60
C VAL A 131 5.60 -24.66 -10.61
N GLU A 132 6.72 -24.50 -11.29
CA GLU A 132 7.23 -25.57 -12.16
C GLU A 132 7.55 -26.83 -11.35
N LYS A 133 7.29 -27.99 -11.94
CA LYS A 133 7.53 -29.32 -11.33
C LYS A 133 8.95 -29.47 -10.76
N ARG A 134 9.96 -28.90 -11.42
CA ARG A 134 11.35 -28.93 -10.94
C ARG A 134 11.53 -28.12 -9.66
N VAL A 135 10.91 -26.94 -9.57
CA VAL A 135 10.94 -26.10 -8.37
C VAL A 135 10.26 -26.82 -7.20
N PHE A 136 9.07 -27.40 -7.43
CA PHE A 136 8.34 -28.13 -6.39
C PHE A 136 9.15 -29.32 -5.84
N LYS A 137 9.77 -30.11 -6.72
CA LYS A 137 10.64 -31.22 -6.32
C LYS A 137 11.85 -30.75 -5.52
N ASN A 138 12.48 -29.65 -5.92
CA ASN A 138 13.61 -29.08 -5.19
C ASN A 138 13.21 -28.58 -3.81
N LEU A 139 12.06 -27.88 -3.69
CA LEU A 139 11.55 -27.45 -2.38
C LEU A 139 11.31 -28.64 -1.44
N ARG A 140 10.77 -29.75 -1.97
CA ARG A 140 10.59 -30.98 -1.19
C ARG A 140 11.93 -31.53 -0.67
N LEU A 141 12.98 -31.53 -1.49
CA LEU A 141 14.34 -31.92 -1.07
C LEU A 141 14.91 -30.94 -0.03
N PHE A 142 14.67 -29.64 -0.18
CA PHE A 142 15.16 -28.63 0.77
C PHE A 142 14.52 -28.72 2.15
N MET A 143 13.35 -29.34 2.26
CA MET A 143 12.66 -29.58 3.54
C MET A 143 12.96 -30.96 4.14
N GLU A 144 13.65 -31.85 3.42
CA GLU A 144 13.93 -33.21 3.86
C GLU A 144 14.89 -33.21 5.05
N ASN A 145 14.56 -33.99 6.10
CA ASN A 145 15.31 -34.08 7.36
C ASN A 145 15.47 -32.75 8.12
N LYS A 146 14.60 -31.75 7.87
CA LYS A 146 14.59 -30.47 8.58
C LYS A 146 13.39 -30.31 9.51
N LYS A 147 13.57 -29.55 10.58
CA LYS A 147 12.51 -29.11 11.49
C LYS A 147 11.82 -27.85 10.94
N LYS A 148 10.65 -27.54 11.49
CA LYS A 148 9.84 -26.37 11.11
C LYS A 148 10.61 -25.03 11.19
N GLY A 149 11.41 -24.85 12.23
CA GLY A 149 12.20 -23.63 12.44
C GLY A 149 13.55 -23.60 11.72
N ASP A 150 13.91 -24.64 10.96
CA ASP A 150 15.18 -24.66 10.23
C ASP A 150 15.06 -23.86 8.92
N ASP A 151 16.18 -23.26 8.49
CA ASP A 151 16.24 -22.50 7.25
C ASP A 151 15.94 -23.40 6.04
N LEU A 152 15.02 -22.93 5.19
CA LEU A 152 14.65 -23.60 3.94
C LEU A 152 15.86 -23.67 3.01
N PHE A 153 16.63 -22.58 2.91
CA PHE A 153 17.84 -22.49 2.09
C PHE A 153 19.10 -22.43 2.97
N ASP A 154 19.39 -23.52 3.67
CA ASP A 154 20.49 -23.67 4.65
C ASP A 154 21.90 -23.37 4.10
N LYS A 155 22.09 -23.48 2.78
CA LYS A 155 23.37 -23.20 2.10
C LYS A 155 23.39 -21.88 1.33
N LEU A 156 22.37 -21.04 1.51
CA LEU A 156 22.22 -19.76 0.81
C LEU A 156 22.13 -18.61 1.80
N ASN A 157 22.72 -17.48 1.44
CA ASN A 157 22.46 -16.20 2.10
C ASN A 157 22.44 -15.07 1.07
N THR A 158 22.07 -13.87 1.52
CA THR A 158 21.94 -12.70 0.63
C THR A 158 23.27 -12.29 0.01
N GLN A 159 24.41 -12.52 0.66
CA GLN A 159 25.73 -12.19 0.13
C GLN A 159 26.10 -13.10 -1.04
N ILE A 160 25.90 -14.42 -0.88
CA ILE A 160 26.14 -15.43 -1.93
C ILE A 160 25.27 -15.13 -3.15
N LEU A 161 23.97 -14.88 -2.92
CA LEU A 161 23.03 -14.57 -4.00
C LEU A 161 23.44 -13.29 -4.76
N ASN A 162 23.72 -12.19 -4.06
CA ASN A 162 24.06 -10.93 -4.72
C ASN A 162 25.42 -10.99 -5.43
N LYS A 163 26.37 -11.78 -4.92
CA LYS A 163 27.63 -12.04 -5.63
C LYS A 163 27.36 -12.70 -6.98
N TYR A 164 26.61 -13.79 -6.98
CA TYR A 164 26.21 -14.49 -8.20
C TYR A 164 25.47 -13.57 -9.19
N LEU A 165 24.51 -12.77 -8.71
CA LEU A 165 23.77 -11.83 -9.56
C LEU A 165 24.69 -10.77 -10.18
N ASN A 166 25.64 -10.24 -9.43
CA ASN A 166 26.58 -9.23 -9.91
C ASN A 166 27.54 -9.80 -10.98
N ASP A 167 27.91 -11.08 -10.85
CA ASP A 167 28.72 -11.78 -11.86
C ASP A 167 27.94 -11.96 -13.18
N LEU A 168 26.61 -12.12 -13.12
CA LEU A 168 25.75 -12.17 -14.31
C LEU A 168 25.58 -10.80 -14.98
N MET A 169 25.44 -9.74 -14.18
CA MET A 169 25.31 -8.37 -14.66
C MET A 169 25.86 -7.40 -13.62
N LYS A 170 26.84 -6.58 -14.02
CA LYS A 170 27.49 -5.62 -13.13
C LYS A 170 26.45 -4.71 -12.45
N GLY A 171 26.44 -4.71 -11.11
CA GLY A 171 25.53 -3.90 -10.29
C GLY A 171 24.15 -4.53 -10.04
N LEU A 172 23.88 -5.70 -10.61
CA LEU A 172 22.64 -6.44 -10.36
C LEU A 172 22.62 -6.99 -8.93
N THR A 173 21.50 -6.79 -8.25
CA THR A 173 21.24 -7.29 -6.90
C THR A 173 19.78 -7.72 -6.79
N ALA A 174 19.42 -8.50 -5.78
CA ALA A 174 18.06 -9.02 -5.60
C ALA A 174 16.98 -7.90 -5.57
N LYS A 175 17.31 -6.72 -5.02
CA LYS A 175 16.39 -5.57 -4.98
C LYS A 175 16.05 -5.01 -6.36
N VAL A 176 16.96 -5.13 -7.33
CA VAL A 176 16.78 -4.61 -8.70
C VAL A 176 15.61 -5.32 -9.39
N PHE A 177 15.41 -6.62 -9.12
CA PHE A 177 14.27 -7.37 -9.66
C PHE A 177 12.92 -6.80 -9.19
N ARG A 178 12.81 -6.32 -7.94
CA ARG A 178 11.57 -5.68 -7.47
C ARG A 178 11.29 -4.40 -8.24
N THR A 179 12.29 -3.55 -8.44
CA THR A 179 12.16 -2.29 -9.20
C THR A 179 11.86 -2.56 -10.68
N TYR A 180 12.54 -3.53 -11.29
CA TYR A 180 12.29 -3.94 -12.68
C TYR A 180 10.86 -4.45 -12.85
N ASN A 181 10.45 -5.45 -12.06
CA ASN A 181 9.13 -6.04 -12.18
C ASN A 181 8.01 -5.02 -11.91
N ALA A 182 8.19 -4.12 -10.94
CA ALA A 182 7.24 -3.05 -10.66
C ALA A 182 7.11 -2.06 -11.83
N SER A 183 8.24 -1.56 -12.35
CA SER A 183 8.25 -0.61 -13.47
C SER A 183 7.69 -1.23 -14.74
N TRP A 184 8.13 -2.45 -15.07
CA TRP A 184 7.65 -3.20 -16.23
C TRP A 184 6.16 -3.51 -16.15
N THR A 185 5.67 -3.92 -14.98
CA THR A 185 4.24 -4.18 -14.76
C THR A 185 3.43 -2.91 -14.94
N LEU A 186 3.90 -1.77 -14.43
CA LEU A 186 3.20 -0.50 -14.64
C LEU A 186 3.10 -0.18 -16.14
N GLN A 187 4.22 -0.22 -16.86
CA GLN A 187 4.27 0.11 -18.28
C GLN A 187 3.29 -0.76 -19.07
N ARG A 188 3.38 -2.09 -18.93
CA ARG A 188 2.50 -3.02 -19.64
C ARG A 188 1.03 -2.81 -19.29
N GLN A 189 0.71 -2.57 -18.02
CA GLN A 189 -0.68 -2.32 -17.62
C GLN A 189 -1.20 -0.97 -18.11
N LEU A 190 -0.36 0.06 -18.23
CA LEU A 190 -0.76 1.32 -18.85
C LEU A 190 -1.04 1.14 -20.33
N ASP A 191 -0.21 0.38 -21.04
CA ASP A 191 -0.41 0.05 -22.45
C ASP A 191 -1.71 -0.76 -22.67
N ASP A 192 -1.98 -1.74 -21.80
CA ASP A 192 -3.17 -2.60 -21.90
C ASP A 192 -4.49 -1.90 -21.51
N LEU A 193 -4.45 -0.96 -20.55
CA LEU A 193 -5.65 -0.42 -19.89
C LEU A 193 -6.03 1.00 -20.35
N THR A 194 -5.15 1.72 -21.05
CA THR A 194 -5.40 3.12 -21.44
C THR A 194 -5.97 3.19 -22.85
N ASN A 195 -7.19 3.73 -23.01
CA ASN A 195 -7.71 4.06 -24.34
C ASN A 195 -7.44 5.53 -24.68
N GLU A 196 -7.11 5.84 -25.93
CA GLU A 196 -6.78 7.20 -26.35
C GLU A 196 -7.98 8.14 -26.32
N ASP A 197 -9.17 7.63 -26.64
CA ASP A 197 -10.43 8.39 -26.67
C ASP A 197 -11.03 8.62 -25.28
N ASP A 198 -10.48 7.99 -24.23
CA ASP A 198 -10.97 8.12 -22.87
C ASP A 198 -10.80 9.56 -22.35
N SER A 199 -11.76 9.99 -21.53
CA SER A 199 -11.63 11.25 -20.81
C SER A 199 -10.45 11.20 -19.84
N ILE A 200 -9.95 12.38 -19.44
CA ILE A 200 -8.86 12.49 -18.45
C ILE A 200 -9.19 11.71 -17.16
N ALA A 201 -10.46 11.73 -16.73
CA ALA A 201 -10.88 11.03 -15.52
C ALA A 201 -10.82 9.50 -15.67
N GLU A 202 -11.17 8.97 -16.84
CA GLU A 202 -11.09 7.54 -17.16
C GLU A 202 -9.62 7.09 -17.30
N LYS A 203 -8.78 7.89 -17.94
CA LYS A 203 -7.33 7.63 -18.02
C LYS A 203 -6.68 7.57 -16.64
N ILE A 204 -7.03 8.48 -15.73
CA ILE A 204 -6.56 8.44 -14.33
C ILE A 204 -7.03 7.15 -13.63
N LEU A 205 -8.23 6.66 -13.92
CA LEU A 205 -8.70 5.39 -13.37
C LEU A 205 -7.87 4.22 -13.89
N SER A 206 -7.56 4.18 -15.18
CA SER A 206 -6.66 3.17 -15.77
C SER A 206 -5.27 3.21 -15.14
N TYR A 207 -4.71 4.41 -14.93
CA TYR A 207 -3.43 4.57 -14.23
C TYR A 207 -3.48 4.01 -12.81
N ASN A 208 -4.54 4.31 -12.05
CA ASN A 208 -4.69 3.79 -10.68
C ASN A 208 -4.83 2.27 -10.65
N ARG A 209 -5.52 1.67 -11.63
CA ARG A 209 -5.61 0.21 -11.79
C ARG A 209 -4.25 -0.42 -12.12
N ALA A 210 -3.48 0.20 -13.03
CA ALA A 210 -2.12 -0.23 -13.34
C ALA A 210 -1.22 -0.18 -12.09
N ASN A 211 -1.27 0.93 -11.33
CA ASN A 211 -0.51 1.05 -10.09
C ASN A 211 -0.98 0.06 -8.99
N ARG A 212 -2.26 -0.32 -8.98
CA ARG A 212 -2.78 -1.36 -8.09
C ARG A 212 -2.13 -2.71 -8.38
N ALA A 213 -2.00 -3.08 -9.66
CA ALA A 213 -1.33 -4.32 -10.04
C ALA A 213 0.13 -4.35 -9.50
N VAL A 214 0.83 -3.22 -9.59
CA VAL A 214 2.20 -3.08 -9.04
C VAL A 214 2.23 -3.23 -7.51
N ALA A 215 1.31 -2.57 -6.81
CA ALA A 215 1.26 -2.63 -5.35
C ALA A 215 0.94 -4.04 -4.84
N VAL A 216 0.02 -4.76 -5.50
CA VAL A 216 -0.28 -6.16 -5.22
C VAL A 216 0.94 -7.06 -5.47
N LEU A 217 1.59 -6.91 -6.63
CA LEU A 217 2.81 -7.66 -6.98
C LEU A 217 3.92 -7.46 -5.93
N CYS A 218 4.06 -6.24 -5.40
CA CYS A 218 5.09 -5.91 -4.42
C CYS A 218 4.69 -6.18 -2.96
N ASN A 219 3.48 -6.73 -2.72
CA ASN A 219 2.85 -6.89 -1.41
C ASN A 219 2.88 -5.61 -0.56
N LEU A 220 2.62 -4.46 -1.17
CA LEU A 220 2.60 -3.17 -0.49
C LEU A 220 1.26 -2.96 0.21
N GLN A 221 1.25 -3.27 1.50
CA GLN A 221 0.06 -3.14 2.34
C GLN A 221 0.22 -2.03 3.39
N LYS A 222 -0.92 -1.49 3.81
CA LYS A 222 -1.04 -0.53 4.91
C LYS A 222 -2.24 -0.89 5.78
N ALA A 223 -2.20 -0.40 7.02
CA ALA A 223 -3.36 -0.50 7.91
C ALA A 223 -4.57 0.23 7.33
N VAL A 224 -5.77 -0.30 7.58
CA VAL A 224 -7.02 0.36 7.21
C VAL A 224 -7.08 1.72 7.90
N PRO A 225 -7.31 2.83 7.17
CA PRO A 225 -7.40 4.15 7.78
C PRO A 225 -8.49 4.20 8.87
N LYS A 226 -8.20 4.86 10.00
CA LYS A 226 -9.14 4.96 11.16
C LYS A 226 -10.52 5.51 10.80
N GLY A 227 -10.63 6.33 9.74
CA GLY A 227 -11.89 6.90 9.25
C GLY A 227 -12.56 6.13 8.10
N HIS A 228 -11.99 5.00 7.66
CA HIS A 228 -12.48 4.27 6.48
C HIS A 228 -13.92 3.83 6.62
N GLN A 229 -14.26 3.17 7.75
CA GLN A 229 -15.61 2.67 8.00
C GLN A 229 -16.67 3.77 7.91
N ARG A 230 -16.45 4.89 8.62
CA ARG A 230 -17.35 6.06 8.57
C ARG A 230 -17.53 6.60 7.15
N SER A 231 -16.48 6.57 6.33
CA SER A 231 -16.59 7.00 4.93
C SER A 231 -17.34 5.99 4.06
N MET A 232 -17.22 4.70 4.35
CA MET A 232 -17.94 3.63 3.65
C MET A 232 -19.43 3.67 3.98
N ASP A 233 -19.78 3.91 5.25
CA ASP A 233 -21.18 4.03 5.69
C ASP A 233 -21.87 5.20 4.98
N LYS A 234 -21.23 6.38 4.93
CA LYS A 234 -21.74 7.54 4.16
C LYS A 234 -21.91 7.26 2.67
N LEU A 235 -21.04 6.44 2.08
CA LEU A 235 -21.15 6.08 0.67
C LEU A 235 -22.31 5.09 0.44
N LYS A 236 -22.51 4.17 1.38
CA LYS A 236 -23.64 3.23 1.38
C LYS A 236 -24.97 3.97 1.50
N GLU A 237 -25.09 4.91 2.43
CA GLU A 237 -26.29 5.77 2.57
C GLU A 237 -26.63 6.51 1.26
N LYS A 238 -25.62 7.05 0.56
CA LYS A 238 -25.82 7.69 -0.75
C LYS A 238 -26.29 6.71 -1.82
N ILE A 239 -25.76 5.48 -1.83
CA ILE A 239 -26.16 4.43 -2.77
C ILE A 239 -27.61 4.02 -2.50
N ASP A 240 -27.98 3.82 -1.24
CA ASP A 240 -29.33 3.41 -0.86
C ASP A 240 -30.35 4.51 -1.21
N SER A 241 -30.08 5.77 -0.86
CA SER A 241 -30.91 6.91 -1.29
C SER A 241 -31.05 7.01 -2.82
N LYS A 242 -30.00 6.66 -3.57
CA LYS A 242 -30.03 6.65 -5.04
C LYS A 242 -30.88 5.52 -5.60
N ARG A 243 -30.87 4.35 -4.95
CA ARG A 243 -31.73 3.21 -5.30
C ARG A 243 -33.19 3.56 -5.11
N ASP A 244 -33.54 4.23 -4.01
CA ASP A 244 -34.91 4.70 -3.75
C ASP A 244 -35.38 5.68 -4.84
N GLN A 245 -34.54 6.67 -5.21
CA GLN A 245 -34.84 7.60 -6.31
C GLN A 245 -35.08 6.87 -7.65
N ILE A 246 -34.33 5.80 -7.91
CA ILE A 246 -34.48 4.98 -9.13
C ILE A 246 -35.80 4.21 -9.08
N GLU A 247 -36.20 3.65 -7.94
CA GLU A 247 -37.49 2.96 -7.81
C GLU A 247 -38.66 3.91 -8.07
N ASP A 248 -38.65 5.10 -7.47
CA ASP A 248 -39.69 6.10 -7.71
C ASP A 248 -39.69 6.57 -9.17
N ALA A 249 -38.52 6.82 -9.76
CA ALA A 249 -38.42 7.16 -11.18
C ALA A 249 -38.94 6.03 -12.08
N LYS A 250 -38.68 4.75 -11.76
CA LYS A 250 -39.23 3.59 -12.48
C LYS A 250 -40.76 3.57 -12.43
N ARG A 251 -41.36 3.81 -11.25
CA ARG A 251 -42.83 3.91 -11.09
C ARG A 251 -43.39 5.03 -11.96
N GLN A 252 -42.80 6.22 -11.90
CA GLN A 252 -43.22 7.37 -12.70
C GLN A 252 -43.09 7.16 -14.21
N VAL A 253 -42.05 6.46 -14.67
CA VAL A 253 -41.86 6.08 -16.09
C VAL A 253 -42.94 5.09 -16.53
N LYS A 254 -43.28 4.10 -15.68
CA LYS A 254 -44.35 3.12 -15.97
C LYS A 254 -45.70 3.80 -16.15
N ASP A 255 -46.03 4.76 -15.27
CA ASP A 255 -47.29 5.51 -15.36
C ASP A 255 -47.32 6.46 -16.57
N ALA A 256 -46.21 7.14 -16.85
CA ALA A 256 -46.10 7.98 -18.05
C ALA A 256 -46.22 7.15 -19.33
N ARG A 257 -45.67 5.92 -19.36
CA ARG A 257 -45.80 4.99 -20.50
C ARG A 257 -47.26 4.61 -20.75
N ARG A 258 -48.02 4.32 -19.69
CA ARG A 258 -49.47 4.02 -19.79
C ARG A 258 -50.23 5.21 -20.37
N LYS A 259 -49.97 6.42 -19.86
CA LYS A 259 -50.61 7.67 -20.33
C LYS A 259 -50.22 8.06 -21.76
N ALA A 260 -49.04 7.64 -22.24
CA ALA A 260 -48.56 7.93 -23.60
C ALA A 260 -49.15 7.00 -24.67
N LYS A 261 -49.61 5.78 -24.32
CA LYS A 261 -50.21 4.82 -25.29
C LYS A 261 -51.48 5.35 -25.97
N HIS A 262 -52.28 6.16 -25.28
CA HIS A 262 -53.52 6.77 -25.79
C HIS A 262 -53.46 8.32 -25.71
N GLY A 263 -52.26 8.90 -25.72
CA GLY A 263 -52.03 10.31 -25.38
C GLY A 263 -51.50 11.17 -26.53
N SER A 264 -51.66 12.49 -26.40
CA SER A 264 -51.12 13.48 -27.35
C SER A 264 -49.59 13.50 -27.40
N ILE A 265 -49.02 14.18 -28.40
CA ILE A 265 -47.57 14.39 -28.57
C ILE A 265 -46.90 14.87 -27.26
N LYS A 266 -47.57 15.76 -26.52
CA LYS A 266 -47.10 16.27 -25.21
C LYS A 266 -46.91 15.15 -24.16
N LYS A 267 -47.79 14.13 -24.15
CA LYS A 267 -47.68 12.99 -23.21
C LYS A 267 -46.55 12.03 -23.60
N LYS A 268 -46.25 11.88 -24.89
CA LYS A 268 -45.07 11.13 -25.38
C LYS A 268 -43.76 11.83 -24.96
N MET A 269 -43.64 13.15 -25.13
CA MET A 269 -42.48 13.92 -24.64
C MET A 269 -42.23 13.76 -23.14
N VAL A 270 -43.30 13.77 -22.31
CA VAL A 270 -43.16 13.58 -20.86
C VAL A 270 -42.62 12.19 -20.52
N TYR A 271 -43.07 11.14 -21.23
CA TYR A 271 -42.52 9.79 -21.06
C TYR A 271 -41.03 9.75 -21.41
N ASP A 272 -40.63 10.34 -22.54
CA ASP A 272 -39.23 10.34 -22.99
C ASP A 272 -38.31 11.09 -22.01
N ASN A 273 -38.76 12.22 -21.47
CA ASN A 273 -38.01 12.97 -20.46
C ASN A 273 -37.82 12.17 -19.16
N LYS A 274 -38.89 11.50 -18.67
CA LYS A 274 -38.80 10.66 -17.47
C LYS A 274 -37.93 9.43 -17.71
N LYS A 275 -37.98 8.84 -18.91
CA LYS A 275 -37.10 7.72 -19.30
C LYS A 275 -35.64 8.15 -19.31
N LYS A 276 -35.31 9.30 -19.92
CA LYS A 276 -33.95 9.87 -19.89
C LYS A 276 -33.46 10.16 -18.47
N MET A 277 -34.33 10.67 -17.60
CA MET A 277 -33.99 10.90 -16.20
C MET A 277 -33.69 9.59 -15.46
N LEU A 278 -34.48 8.54 -15.68
CA LEU A 278 -34.25 7.23 -15.10
C LEU A 278 -32.89 6.63 -15.53
N GLU A 279 -32.53 6.72 -16.81
CA GLU A 279 -31.22 6.24 -17.28
C GLU A 279 -30.07 7.03 -16.63
N ARG A 280 -30.17 8.36 -16.54
CA ARG A 280 -29.17 9.18 -15.82
C ARG A 280 -29.02 8.77 -14.36
N LEU A 281 -30.11 8.45 -13.67
CA LEU A 281 -30.05 8.00 -12.28
C LEU A 281 -29.35 6.64 -12.14
N LYS A 282 -29.62 5.70 -13.06
CA LYS A 282 -28.95 4.40 -13.10
C LYS A 282 -27.44 4.55 -13.36
N ASP A 283 -27.05 5.40 -14.29
CA ASP A 283 -25.63 5.66 -14.58
C ASP A 283 -24.90 6.24 -13.35
N GLN A 284 -25.57 7.14 -12.61
CA GLN A 284 -25.03 7.69 -11.37
C GLN A 284 -24.91 6.63 -10.27
N LEU A 285 -25.88 5.72 -10.15
CA LEU A 285 -25.81 4.59 -9.21
C LEU A 285 -24.64 3.68 -9.54
N ALA A 286 -24.48 3.28 -10.81
CA ALA A 286 -23.38 2.42 -11.25
C ALA A 286 -22.01 3.04 -10.90
N LYS A 287 -21.84 4.35 -11.10
CA LYS A 287 -20.62 5.08 -10.72
C LYS A 287 -20.37 5.05 -9.20
N LEU A 288 -21.41 5.17 -8.38
CA LEU A 288 -21.28 5.09 -6.92
C LEU A 288 -20.94 3.68 -6.45
N GLU A 289 -21.53 2.65 -7.05
CA GLU A 289 -21.23 1.25 -6.74
C GLU A 289 -19.78 0.90 -7.09
N ILE A 290 -19.30 1.30 -8.28
CA ILE A 290 -17.88 1.14 -8.66
C ILE A 290 -16.96 1.83 -7.65
N LYS A 291 -17.29 3.08 -7.27
CA LYS A 291 -16.50 3.83 -6.29
C LYS A 291 -16.48 3.16 -4.91
N LYS A 292 -17.55 2.50 -4.51
CA LYS A 292 -17.62 1.74 -3.26
C LYS A 292 -16.70 0.53 -3.30
N THR A 293 -16.79 -0.27 -4.36
CA THR A 293 -15.94 -1.45 -4.54
C THR A 293 -14.48 -1.05 -4.60
N ASP A 294 -14.12 -0.06 -5.43
CA ASP A 294 -12.74 0.40 -5.56
C ASP A 294 -12.16 0.90 -4.23
N ARG A 295 -12.96 1.65 -3.45
CA ARG A 295 -12.51 2.13 -2.14
C ARG A 295 -12.29 0.99 -1.14
N GLU A 296 -13.14 -0.04 -1.17
CA GLU A 296 -13.03 -1.19 -0.28
C GLU A 296 -11.84 -2.08 -0.64
N ASP A 297 -11.68 -2.37 -1.93
CA ASP A 297 -10.61 -3.22 -2.47
C ASP A 297 -9.22 -2.60 -2.28
N ASN A 298 -9.16 -1.28 -2.14
CA ASN A 298 -7.92 -0.50 -2.04
C ASN A 298 -7.61 -0.04 -0.61
N LYS A 299 -8.45 -0.39 0.38
CA LYS A 299 -8.34 0.12 1.76
C LYS A 299 -7.03 -0.26 2.47
N THR A 300 -6.46 -1.40 2.09
CA THR A 300 -5.20 -1.93 2.64
C THR A 300 -4.01 -1.76 1.71
N ILE A 301 -4.15 -1.12 0.54
CA ILE A 301 -3.08 -1.05 -0.46
C ILE A 301 -2.28 0.25 -0.31
N ASP A 302 -0.94 0.15 -0.31
CA ASP A 302 -0.03 1.30 -0.29
C ASP A 302 0.48 1.68 -1.70
N PHE A 303 -0.28 2.56 -2.35
CA PHE A 303 0.03 3.11 -3.67
C PHE A 303 1.15 4.16 -3.66
N GLU A 304 1.45 4.77 -2.52
CA GLU A 304 2.43 5.86 -2.47
C GLU A 304 3.83 5.28 -2.46
N SER A 305 4.04 4.19 -1.71
CA SER A 305 5.30 3.47 -1.70
C SER A 305 5.69 2.91 -3.07
N SER A 306 4.73 2.40 -3.86
CA SER A 306 5.02 1.92 -5.23
C SER A 306 5.55 3.04 -6.11
N LYS A 307 4.81 4.15 -6.18
CA LYS A 307 5.14 5.34 -6.97
C LYS A 307 6.49 5.94 -6.61
N LEU A 308 6.83 5.97 -5.32
CA LEU A 308 8.02 6.67 -4.85
C LEU A 308 9.32 5.87 -5.01
N ASN A 309 9.26 4.55 -4.86
CA ASN A 309 10.45 3.75 -4.60
C ASN A 309 10.67 2.58 -5.56
N TYR A 310 9.66 2.15 -6.32
CA TYR A 310 9.74 0.94 -7.14
C TYR A 310 9.46 1.18 -8.62
N ILE A 311 8.74 2.25 -8.95
CA ILE A 311 8.39 2.61 -10.32
C ILE A 311 9.40 3.65 -10.84
N ASP A 312 9.89 3.45 -12.06
CA ASP A 312 10.58 4.50 -12.81
C ASP A 312 9.61 5.65 -13.13
N PRO A 313 9.81 6.86 -12.57
CA PRO A 313 8.89 7.97 -12.75
C PRO A 313 8.77 8.44 -14.20
N ARG A 314 9.75 8.11 -15.05
CA ARG A 314 9.74 8.49 -16.48
C ARG A 314 8.63 7.81 -17.25
N ILE A 315 8.26 6.57 -16.87
CA ILE A 315 7.11 5.86 -17.44
C ILE A 315 5.83 6.68 -17.21
N THR A 316 5.64 7.18 -15.99
CA THR A 316 4.49 8.02 -15.64
C THR A 316 4.51 9.35 -16.37
N VAL A 317 5.69 9.99 -16.47
CA VAL A 317 5.86 11.27 -17.16
C VAL A 317 5.52 11.12 -18.65
N ALA A 318 6.07 10.10 -19.31
CA ALA A 318 5.83 9.79 -20.72
C ALA A 318 4.34 9.53 -20.97
N TRP A 319 3.71 8.69 -20.15
CA TRP A 319 2.27 8.43 -20.23
C TRP A 319 1.42 9.70 -20.05
N CYS A 320 1.77 10.57 -19.08
CA CYS A 320 1.07 11.84 -18.88
C CYS A 320 1.19 12.75 -20.11
N LYS A 321 2.39 12.86 -20.70
CA LYS A 321 2.65 13.66 -21.91
C LYS A 321 1.89 13.08 -23.12
N LYS A 322 2.01 11.77 -23.37
CA LYS A 322 1.36 11.06 -24.49
C LYS A 322 -0.16 11.23 -24.48
N HIS A 323 -0.79 11.14 -23.31
CA HIS A 323 -2.25 11.18 -23.20
C HIS A 323 -2.82 12.53 -22.72
N SER A 324 -1.98 13.58 -22.67
CA SER A 324 -2.36 14.93 -22.22
C SER A 324 -3.01 14.97 -20.83
N VAL A 325 -2.53 14.12 -19.92
CA VAL A 325 -2.98 14.10 -18.52
C VAL A 325 -2.09 15.03 -17.70
N PRO A 326 -2.64 16.03 -16.98
CA PRO A 326 -1.83 16.90 -16.14
C PRO A 326 -1.13 16.11 -15.04
N ILE A 327 0.19 16.25 -14.93
CA ILE A 327 1.02 15.43 -14.03
C ILE A 327 0.68 15.65 -12.55
N GLU A 328 0.16 16.83 -12.20
CA GLU A 328 -0.30 17.19 -10.86
C GLU A 328 -1.54 16.39 -10.42
N LYS A 329 -2.21 15.70 -11.36
CA LYS A 329 -3.28 14.74 -11.06
C LYS A 329 -2.75 13.38 -10.61
N ILE A 330 -1.50 13.07 -10.93
CA ILE A 330 -0.86 11.78 -10.61
C ILE A 330 0.12 11.92 -9.44
N TYR A 331 0.88 13.01 -9.41
CA TYR A 331 1.89 13.32 -8.40
C TYR A 331 1.51 14.57 -7.58
N ASN A 332 1.69 14.46 -6.27
CA ASN A 332 1.58 15.60 -5.35
C ASN A 332 2.83 16.50 -5.41
N LYS A 333 2.79 17.65 -4.74
CA LYS A 333 3.88 18.65 -4.77
C LYS A 333 5.25 18.06 -4.40
N THR A 334 5.34 17.28 -3.33
CA THR A 334 6.59 16.67 -2.89
C THR A 334 7.10 15.61 -3.88
N GLN A 335 6.20 14.88 -4.53
CA GLN A 335 6.56 13.92 -5.58
C GLN A 335 7.09 14.62 -6.83
N LEU A 336 6.46 15.73 -7.22
CA LEU A 336 6.92 16.54 -8.35
C LEU A 336 8.32 17.10 -8.11
N GLU A 337 8.59 17.60 -6.90
CA GLU A 337 9.93 18.07 -6.51
C GLU A 337 10.97 16.95 -6.57
N ARG A 338 10.63 15.75 -6.06
CA ARG A 338 11.52 14.58 -6.08
C ARG A 338 11.80 14.07 -7.50
N PHE A 339 10.81 14.12 -8.39
CA PHE A 339 10.89 13.58 -9.75
C PHE A 339 11.12 14.64 -10.82
N ARG A 340 11.52 15.85 -10.43
CA ARG A 340 11.81 16.95 -11.36
C ARG A 340 12.76 16.55 -12.48
N TRP A 341 13.80 15.78 -12.17
CA TRP A 341 14.76 15.27 -13.15
C TRP A 341 14.10 14.43 -14.26
N ALA A 342 13.06 13.64 -13.95
CA ALA A 342 12.34 12.84 -14.93
C ALA A 342 11.36 13.69 -15.75
N ILE A 343 10.75 14.70 -15.12
CA ILE A 343 9.82 15.63 -15.77
C ILE A 343 10.53 16.46 -16.84
N ASP A 344 11.73 16.93 -16.52
CA ASP A 344 12.53 17.84 -17.35
C ASP A 344 13.27 17.11 -18.49
N MET A 345 13.59 15.81 -18.35
CA MET A 345 14.44 15.09 -19.30
C MET A 345 13.71 14.30 -20.40
N ASP A 346 12.52 13.76 -20.16
CA ASP A 346 11.93 12.76 -21.06
C ASP A 346 10.77 13.26 -21.93
N GLY A 347 10.71 12.78 -23.18
CA GLY A 347 9.61 13.02 -24.11
C GLY A 347 8.43 12.04 -23.92
N PRO A 348 7.38 12.12 -24.75
CA PRO A 348 6.25 11.19 -24.71
C PRO A 348 6.58 9.75 -25.15
N ASP A 349 7.77 9.53 -25.74
CA ASP A 349 8.17 8.27 -26.38
C ASP A 349 9.11 7.38 -25.54
N TYR A 350 9.33 7.72 -24.26
CA TYR A 350 10.06 6.88 -23.30
C TYR A 350 9.23 5.66 -22.89
#